data_AF-A0A6A6YS24-F1
#
_entry.id   AF-A0A6A6YS24-F1
#
_cell.length_a   1.000
_cell.length_b   1.000
_cell.length_c   1.000
_cell.angle_alpha   90.00
_cell.angle_beta   90.00
_cell.angle_gamma   90.00
#
_symmetry.space_group_name_H-M   'P 1'
#
loop_
_entity.id
_entity.type
_entity.pdbx_description
1 polymer ?
#
loop_
_entity_poly.entity_id
_entity_poly.type
_entity_poly.pdbx_seq_one_letter_code
_entity_poly.pdbx_strand_id
1 'polypeptide(L)'
;MLSIRSLCATLFLAALAAATQCEVGRSGIYSPASNATLTLGQPFNLTFCSGAYFKTHTIDIDVVVYPCTTSPCGSFTGGEEAVHALAPEDSYGYHTNVTLYAIDGSQRTGQWAIGVLDHTSGYYTAGDVYEYFVPVRFVPGSDSKKRGY
;
A
#
# COMPACT_ATOMS: atom_id res chain seq x y z
N MET A 1 -48.79 -15.23 -24.98
CA MET A 1 -48.12 -14.28 -24.06
C MET A 1 -46.74 -14.84 -23.74
N LEU A 2 -45.70 -14.40 -24.44
CA LEU A 2 -44.32 -14.87 -24.26
C LEU A 2 -43.63 -13.95 -23.22
N SER A 3 -43.27 -14.52 -22.08
CA SER A 3 -42.53 -13.83 -21.01
C SER A 3 -41.04 -13.81 -21.36
N ILE A 4 -40.51 -12.63 -21.68
CA ILE A 4 -39.06 -12.40 -21.85
C ILE A 4 -38.55 -11.81 -20.54
N ARG A 5 -38.04 -12.68 -19.67
CA ARG A 5 -37.21 -12.27 -18.53
C ARG A 5 -35.83 -11.91 -19.08
N SER A 6 -35.61 -10.63 -19.33
CA SER A 6 -34.29 -10.09 -19.65
C SER A 6 -33.49 -9.97 -18.34
N LEU A 7 -32.77 -11.04 -18.00
CA LEU A 7 -31.66 -11.02 -17.04
C LEU A 7 -30.45 -10.43 -17.77
N CYS A 8 -30.31 -9.09 -17.73
CA CYS A 8 -29.10 -8.46 -18.24
C CYS A 8 -28.00 -8.60 -17.18
N ALA A 9 -27.01 -9.40 -17.55
CA ALA A 9 -25.89 -9.82 -16.76
C ALA A 9 -25.11 -8.63 -16.16
N THR A 10 -24.91 -8.67 -14.85
CA THR A 10 -23.91 -7.86 -14.15
C THR A 10 -22.54 -8.31 -14.63
N LEU A 11 -21.97 -7.59 -15.61
CA LEU A 11 -20.57 -7.70 -15.99
C LEU A 11 -19.71 -7.22 -14.81
N PHE A 12 -19.32 -8.14 -13.95
CA PHE A 12 -18.18 -7.95 -13.06
C PHE A 12 -16.93 -7.90 -13.94
N LEU A 13 -16.46 -6.68 -14.28
CA LEU A 13 -15.07 -6.50 -14.68
C LEU A 13 -14.21 -6.71 -13.42
N ALA A 14 -13.84 -7.97 -13.16
CA ALA A 14 -12.69 -8.26 -12.32
C ALA A 14 -11.46 -7.74 -13.08
N ALA A 15 -10.94 -6.59 -12.66
CA ALA A 15 -9.62 -6.16 -13.07
C ALA A 15 -8.64 -7.23 -12.63
N LEU A 16 -8.15 -8.07 -13.56
CA LEU A 16 -6.95 -8.86 -13.32
C LEU A 16 -5.82 -7.86 -13.12
N ALA A 17 -5.51 -7.56 -11.86
CA ALA A 17 -4.21 -7.02 -11.51
C ALA A 17 -3.19 -8.07 -11.96
N ALA A 18 -2.46 -7.77 -13.04
CA ALA A 18 -1.28 -8.55 -13.37
C ALA A 18 -0.37 -8.46 -12.15
N ALA A 19 -0.21 -9.58 -11.43
CA ALA A 19 0.75 -9.68 -10.35
C ALA A 19 2.12 -9.37 -10.98
N THR A 20 2.65 -8.18 -10.71
CA THR A 20 4.04 -7.86 -11.06
C THR A 20 4.91 -8.84 -10.31
N GLN A 21 5.51 -9.79 -11.00
CA GLN A 21 6.51 -10.67 -10.42
C GLN A 21 7.67 -9.82 -9.94
N CYS A 22 7.95 -9.88 -8.64
CA CYS A 22 9.11 -9.23 -8.06
C CYS A 22 10.36 -10.03 -8.44
N GLU A 23 11.37 -9.33 -8.94
CA GLU A 23 12.61 -9.91 -9.44
C GLU A 23 13.81 -9.12 -8.90
N VAL A 24 14.96 -9.76 -8.85
CA VAL A 24 16.21 -9.13 -8.43
C VAL A 24 16.47 -7.85 -9.24
N GLY A 25 16.68 -6.73 -8.54
CA GLY A 25 16.92 -5.42 -9.16
C GLY A 25 15.66 -4.60 -9.45
N ARG A 26 14.46 -5.13 -9.16
CA ARG A 26 13.21 -4.37 -9.18
C ARG A 26 12.76 -4.09 -7.75
N SER A 27 12.82 -2.83 -7.33
CA SER A 27 12.36 -2.40 -6.02
C SER A 27 11.33 -1.28 -6.08
N GLY A 28 10.52 -1.18 -5.02
CA GLY A 28 9.58 -0.08 -4.81
C GLY A 28 8.12 -0.49 -4.79
N ILE A 29 7.26 0.52 -4.59
CA ILE A 29 5.82 0.38 -4.49
C ILE A 29 5.22 0.46 -5.90
N TYR A 30 4.58 -0.62 -6.35
CA TYR A 30 3.94 -0.71 -7.67
C TYR A 30 2.45 -0.43 -7.62
N SER A 31 1.82 -0.78 -6.49
CA SER A 31 0.43 -0.42 -6.19
C SER A 31 0.38 0.06 -4.74
N PRO A 32 -0.27 1.20 -4.45
CA PRO A 32 -0.95 2.09 -5.39
C PRO A 32 0.03 2.86 -6.31
N ALA A 33 -0.46 3.32 -7.45
CA ALA A 33 0.31 4.18 -8.35
C ALA A 33 0.47 5.60 -7.77
N SER A 34 1.50 6.32 -8.22
CA SER A 34 1.71 7.72 -7.83
C SER A 34 0.50 8.60 -8.17
N ASN A 35 0.09 9.42 -7.20
CA ASN A 35 -1.11 10.26 -7.19
C ASN A 35 -2.43 9.50 -7.30
N ALA A 36 -2.46 8.19 -7.03
CA ALA A 36 -3.71 7.43 -6.96
C ALA A 36 -4.65 8.05 -5.91
N THR A 37 -5.95 8.08 -6.23
CA THR A 37 -6.97 8.50 -5.29
C THR A 37 -7.45 7.29 -4.50
N LEU A 38 -7.30 7.34 -3.18
CA LEU A 38 -7.66 6.26 -2.28
C LEU A 38 -8.80 6.73 -1.36
N THR A 39 -9.83 5.91 -1.24
CA THR A 39 -11.02 6.21 -0.45
C THR A 39 -10.85 5.65 0.95
N LEU A 40 -10.92 6.50 1.98
CA LEU A 40 -10.88 6.04 3.37
C LEU A 40 -12.02 5.05 3.65
N GLY A 41 -11.74 4.02 4.44
CA GLY A 41 -12.68 2.95 4.76
C GLY A 41 -12.89 1.93 3.64
N GLN A 42 -12.25 2.10 2.47
CA GLN A 42 -12.23 1.12 1.40
C GLN A 42 -10.84 0.47 1.29
N PRO A 43 -10.76 -0.85 1.05
CA PRO A 43 -9.48 -1.51 0.86
C PRO A 43 -8.84 -1.10 -0.46
N PHE A 44 -7.52 -1.01 -0.49
CA PHE A 44 -6.71 -0.95 -1.70
C PHE A 44 -5.63 -2.03 -1.66
N ASN A 45 -5.22 -2.51 -2.84
CA ASN A 45 -4.13 -3.47 -2.96
C ASN A 45 -2.79 -2.73 -2.86
N LEU A 46 -1.96 -3.14 -1.91
CA LEU A 46 -0.54 -2.82 -1.86
C LEU A 46 0.25 -3.93 -2.56
N THR A 47 1.12 -3.53 -3.48
CA THR A 47 2.13 -4.40 -4.09
C THR A 47 3.49 -3.74 -3.99
N PHE A 48 4.41 -4.40 -3.29
CA PHE A 48 5.77 -3.93 -3.06
C PHE A 48 6.79 -5.01 -3.45
N CYS A 49 7.87 -4.59 -4.11
CA CYS A 49 9.04 -5.44 -4.32
C CYS A 49 10.20 -4.89 -3.51
N SER A 50 10.84 -5.76 -2.72
CA SER A 50 12.03 -5.41 -1.95
C SER A 50 13.24 -5.12 -2.85
N GLY A 51 14.10 -4.22 -2.38
CA GLY A 51 15.41 -3.94 -2.98
C GLY A 51 16.55 -4.83 -2.50
N ALA A 52 16.28 -5.90 -1.75
CA ALA A 52 17.31 -6.82 -1.27
C ALA A 52 18.21 -7.30 -2.43
N TYR A 53 19.53 -7.17 -2.24
CA TYR A 53 20.55 -7.57 -3.22
C TYR A 53 21.24 -8.84 -2.73
N PHE A 54 22.14 -9.44 -3.53
CA PHE A 54 22.64 -10.82 -3.34
C PHE A 54 23.17 -11.20 -1.94
N LYS A 55 23.52 -10.23 -1.06
CA LYS A 55 24.01 -10.47 0.31
C LYS A 55 23.04 -10.07 1.43
N THR A 56 21.87 -9.54 1.09
CA THR A 56 20.82 -9.14 2.04
C THR A 56 19.54 -9.93 1.81
N HIS A 57 18.75 -10.07 2.85
CA HIS A 57 17.39 -10.60 2.77
C HIS A 57 16.46 -9.67 3.54
N THR A 58 15.23 -9.51 3.05
CA THR A 58 14.19 -8.84 3.83
C THR A 58 13.61 -9.80 4.84
N ILE A 59 13.43 -9.30 6.05
CA ILE A 59 12.80 -9.99 7.17
C ILE A 59 11.28 -9.80 7.05
N ASP A 60 10.85 -8.55 7.01
CA ASP A 60 9.47 -8.12 6.91
C ASP A 60 9.39 -6.68 6.38
N ILE A 61 8.17 -6.20 6.13
CA ILE A 61 7.92 -4.79 5.87
C ILE A 61 6.86 -4.23 6.81
N ASP A 62 7.03 -2.95 7.16
CA ASP A 62 5.94 -2.14 7.70
C ASP A 62 5.39 -1.22 6.61
N VAL A 63 4.07 -1.05 6.62
CA VAL A 63 3.37 -0.13 5.72
C VAL A 63 2.86 1.01 6.58
N VAL A 64 3.28 2.22 6.25
CA VAL A 64 2.91 3.43 6.98
C VAL A 64 2.22 4.42 6.05
N VAL A 65 1.52 5.38 6.63
CA VAL A 65 1.12 6.57 5.90
C VAL A 65 1.54 7.83 6.63
N TYR A 66 1.80 8.88 5.86
CA TYR A 66 2.20 10.16 6.41
C TYR A 66 1.69 11.32 5.54
N PRO A 67 1.39 12.48 6.14
CA PRO A 67 0.96 13.64 5.39
C PRO A 67 2.13 14.20 4.59
N CYS A 68 1.88 14.62 3.35
CA CYS A 68 2.90 15.33 2.58
C CYS A 68 2.95 16.79 3.04
N THR A 69 3.94 17.11 3.87
CA THR A 69 4.18 18.48 4.36
C THR A 69 4.80 19.38 3.28
N THR A 70 5.36 18.77 2.23
CA THR A 70 5.94 19.43 1.05
C THR A 70 5.40 18.80 -0.25
N SER A 71 5.49 19.52 -1.36
CA SER A 71 5.23 18.99 -2.72
C SER A 71 6.51 19.09 -3.56
N PRO A 72 7.09 17.96 -4.02
CA PRO A 72 6.65 16.59 -3.80
C PRO A 72 6.84 16.12 -2.34
N CYS A 73 6.20 15.01 -1.98
CA CYS A 73 6.39 14.35 -0.69
C CYS A 73 7.88 14.00 -0.51
N GLY A 74 8.43 14.28 0.67
CA GLY A 74 9.82 13.98 1.01
C GLY A 74 10.00 12.57 1.59
N SER A 75 11.26 12.23 1.88
CA SER A 75 11.64 11.08 2.72
C SER A 75 10.97 11.16 4.09
N PHE A 76 10.81 10.02 4.76
CA PHE A 76 10.01 9.92 5.98
C PHE A 76 10.70 9.03 6.99
N THR A 77 10.92 9.50 8.21
CA THR A 77 11.51 8.68 9.28
C THR A 77 10.47 7.88 10.05
N GLY A 78 9.21 7.90 9.60
CA GLY A 78 8.08 7.25 10.27
C GLY A 78 6.72 7.73 9.77
N GLY A 79 5.66 7.09 10.24
CA GLY A 79 4.28 7.42 9.88
C GLY A 79 3.28 6.68 10.75
N GLU A 80 2.00 6.84 10.43
CA GLU A 80 0.94 6.02 11.03
C GLU A 80 0.96 4.64 10.39
N GLU A 81 1.25 3.63 11.18
CA GLU A 81 1.29 2.25 10.74
C GLU A 81 -0.09 1.73 10.32
N ALA A 82 -0.13 1.15 9.12
CA ALA A 82 -1.29 0.53 8.51
C ALA A 82 -1.15 -1.01 8.48
N VAL A 83 0.08 -1.51 8.34
CA VAL A 83 0.43 -2.94 8.38
C VAL A 83 1.75 -3.06 9.11
N HIS A 84 1.84 -4.02 10.02
CA HIS A 84 3.03 -4.32 10.82
C HIS A 84 3.61 -5.67 10.43
N ALA A 85 4.94 -5.75 10.29
CA ALA A 85 5.71 -6.97 10.11
C ALA A 85 5.12 -7.93 9.06
N LEU A 86 4.78 -7.41 7.88
CA LEU A 86 4.27 -8.23 6.79
C LEU A 86 5.42 -9.10 6.25
N ALA A 87 5.27 -10.41 6.38
CA ALA A 87 6.22 -11.38 5.85
C ALA A 87 6.14 -11.43 4.30
N PRO A 88 7.27 -11.72 3.63
CA PRO A 88 7.28 -11.93 2.18
C PRO A 88 6.38 -13.10 1.76
N GLU A 89 5.67 -12.95 0.64
CA GLU A 89 4.93 -14.06 0.01
C GLU A 89 5.85 -14.90 -0.89
N ASP A 90 6.82 -14.26 -1.53
CA ASP A 90 7.89 -14.87 -2.32
C ASP A 90 9.25 -14.25 -1.94
N SER A 91 10.34 -14.59 -2.63
CA SER A 91 11.69 -14.11 -2.27
C SER A 91 11.84 -12.59 -2.21
N TYR A 92 10.98 -11.82 -2.88
CA TYR A 92 11.11 -10.36 -3.00
C TYR A 92 9.77 -9.60 -2.94
N GLY A 93 8.64 -10.28 -2.93
CA GLY A 93 7.31 -9.72 -3.18
C GLY A 93 6.39 -9.73 -1.97
N TYR A 94 5.63 -8.64 -1.86
CA TYR A 94 4.69 -8.36 -0.79
C TYR A 94 3.38 -7.89 -1.38
N HIS A 95 2.29 -8.58 -1.03
CA HIS A 95 0.95 -8.22 -1.44
C HIS A 95 0.02 -8.21 -0.22
N THR A 96 -0.78 -7.17 -0.08
CA THR A 96 -1.80 -7.14 0.97
C THR A 96 -2.90 -6.14 0.64
N ASN A 97 -4.09 -6.35 1.17
CA ASN A 97 -5.16 -5.36 1.12
C ASN A 97 -5.07 -4.46 2.36
N VAL A 98 -4.82 -3.17 2.15
CA VAL A 98 -4.71 -2.19 3.21
C VAL A 98 -6.02 -1.38 3.27
N THR A 99 -6.56 -1.21 4.48
CA THR A 99 -7.71 -0.32 4.71
C THR A 99 -7.30 0.77 5.69
N LEU A 100 -7.44 2.03 5.26
CA LEU A 100 -7.12 3.20 6.09
C LEU A 100 -8.41 3.90 6.49
N TYR A 101 -8.53 4.26 7.75
CA TYR A 101 -9.73 4.89 8.29
C TYR A 101 -9.51 6.37 8.59
N ALA A 102 -10.62 7.11 8.61
CA ALA A 102 -10.61 8.45 9.16
C ALA A 102 -10.28 8.39 10.67
N ILE A 103 -9.49 9.35 11.15
CA ILE A 103 -9.19 9.53 12.57
C ILE A 103 -10.06 10.68 13.09
N ASP A 104 -10.69 10.46 14.24
CA ASP A 104 -11.50 11.50 14.87
C ASP A 104 -10.68 12.75 15.19
N GLY A 105 -11.21 13.92 14.80
CA GLY A 105 -10.52 15.20 14.99
C GLY A 105 -9.38 15.48 14.00
N SER A 106 -9.12 14.61 13.03
CA SER A 106 -8.08 14.78 12.01
C SER A 106 -8.65 14.73 10.58
N GLN A 107 -8.22 15.64 9.72
CA GLN A 107 -8.51 15.58 8.28
C GLN A 107 -7.47 14.70 7.57
N ARG A 108 -7.72 13.38 7.51
CA ARG A 108 -6.94 12.43 6.69
C ARG A 108 -7.31 12.50 5.21
N THR A 109 -7.47 13.71 4.67
CA THR A 109 -7.88 13.97 3.28
C THR A 109 -6.87 14.87 2.59
N GLY A 110 -6.79 14.81 1.26
CA GLY A 110 -5.84 15.61 0.48
C GLY A 110 -4.57 14.82 0.15
N GLN A 111 -3.42 15.52 0.05
CA GLN A 111 -2.16 14.93 -0.36
C GLN A 111 -1.45 14.21 0.79
N TRP A 112 -1.19 12.92 0.59
CA TRP A 112 -0.56 12.00 1.55
C TRP A 112 0.42 11.10 0.80
N ALA A 113 1.16 10.28 1.52
CA ALA A 113 1.98 9.22 0.93
C ALA A 113 1.71 7.88 1.62
N ILE A 114 1.81 6.80 0.84
CA ILE A 114 2.00 5.45 1.38
C ILE A 114 3.50 5.22 1.44
N GLY A 115 4.00 4.88 2.63
CA GLY A 115 5.39 4.49 2.87
C GLY A 115 5.51 2.99 3.12
N VAL A 116 6.64 2.41 2.72
CA VAL A 116 7.06 1.06 3.08
C VAL A 116 8.43 1.16 3.74
N LEU A 117 8.55 0.60 4.94
CA LEU A 117 9.81 0.38 5.64
C LEU A 117 10.22 -1.07 5.41
N ASP A 118 11.25 -1.28 4.60
CA ASP A 118 11.79 -2.60 4.26
C ASP A 118 12.88 -2.98 5.26
N HIS A 119 12.55 -3.89 6.18
CA HIS A 119 13.47 -4.34 7.23
C HIS A 119 14.35 -5.46 6.69
N THR A 120 15.62 -5.15 6.49
CA THR A 120 16.58 -6.07 5.87
C THR A 120 17.67 -6.48 6.84
N SER A 121 18.24 -7.65 6.64
CA SER A 121 19.50 -8.01 7.27
C SER A 121 20.46 -8.67 6.30
N GLY A 122 21.75 -8.67 6.62
CA GLY A 122 22.79 -9.13 5.71
C GLY A 122 24.00 -9.72 6.41
N TYR A 123 24.90 -10.27 5.60
CA TYR A 123 26.13 -10.95 6.05
C TYR A 123 27.02 -10.10 6.97
N TYR A 124 26.96 -8.77 6.86
CA TYR A 124 27.77 -7.83 7.63
C TYR A 124 26.94 -6.72 8.31
N THR A 125 25.61 -6.78 8.22
CA THR A 125 24.70 -5.76 8.78
C THR A 125 23.58 -6.42 9.57
N ALA A 126 23.45 -6.00 10.83
CA ALA A 126 22.37 -6.41 11.71
C ALA A 126 21.25 -5.37 11.65
N GLY A 127 20.34 -5.52 10.68
CA GLY A 127 19.16 -4.69 10.55
C GLY A 127 19.42 -3.34 9.88
N ASP A 128 19.06 -3.22 8.60
CA ASP A 128 18.94 -1.94 7.90
C ASP A 128 17.48 -1.71 7.50
N VAL A 129 17.02 -0.47 7.55
CA VAL A 129 15.67 -0.09 7.12
C VAL A 129 15.77 0.76 5.85
N TYR A 130 15.13 0.32 4.78
CA TYR A 130 15.01 1.11 3.55
C TYR A 130 13.62 1.71 3.41
N GLU A 131 13.59 2.99 3.07
CA GLU A 131 12.34 3.76 2.93
C GLU A 131 11.94 3.85 1.46
N TYR A 132 10.70 3.45 1.17
CA TYR A 132 10.06 3.64 -0.13
C TYR A 132 8.75 4.40 0.08
N PHE A 133 8.40 5.30 -0.84
CA PHE A 133 7.13 5.99 -0.75
C PHE A 133 6.52 6.29 -2.10
N VAL A 134 5.20 6.40 -2.11
CA VAL A 134 4.41 6.82 -3.25
C VAL A 134 3.38 7.87 -2.82
N PRO A 135 3.39 9.08 -3.42
CA PRO A 135 2.35 10.07 -3.19
C PRO A 135 0.98 9.53 -3.59
N VAL A 136 -0.05 9.85 -2.81
CA VAL A 136 -1.45 9.48 -3.04
C VAL A 136 -2.37 10.60 -2.58
N ARG A 137 -3.64 10.54 -2.99
CA ARG A 137 -4.68 11.46 -2.54
C ARG A 137 -5.75 10.72 -1.76
N PHE A 138 -5.95 11.07 -0.50
CA PHE A 138 -7.07 10.53 0.28
C PHE A 138 -8.35 11.35 0.07
N VAL A 139 -9.45 10.63 -0.13
CA VAL A 139 -10.82 11.17 -0.16
C VAL A 139 -11.70 10.50 0.91
N PRO A 140 -12.72 11.19 1.43
CA PRO A 140 -13.65 10.61 2.40
C PRO A 140 -14.37 9.37 1.83
N GLY A 141 -14.54 8.34 2.66
CA GLY A 141 -15.44 7.23 2.37
C GLY A 141 -16.87 7.50 2.85
N SER A 142 -17.83 6.77 2.26
CA SER A 142 -19.25 6.81 2.65
C SER A 142 -19.49 6.28 4.07
N ASP A 143 -18.63 5.37 4.52
CA ASP A 143 -18.72 4.74 5.84
C ASP A 143 -17.67 5.36 6.75
N SER A 144 -18.09 6.34 7.55
CA SER A 144 -17.29 6.90 8.64
C SER A 144 -17.14 5.88 9.78
N LYS A 145 -16.57 4.71 9.50
CA LYS A 145 -15.96 3.86 10.53
C LYS A 145 -14.73 4.63 11.03
N LYS A 146 -14.97 5.49 12.01
CA LYS A 146 -13.92 6.19 12.73
C LYS A 146 -13.23 5.17 13.64
N ARG A 147 -11.91 5.14 13.61
CA ARG A 147 -11.15 4.35 14.59
C ARG A 147 -11.20 5.15 15.90
N GLY A 148 -12.01 4.70 16.86
CA GLY A 148 -11.99 5.24 18.22
C GLY A 148 -10.70 4.79 18.90
N TYR A 149 -9.99 5.75 19.51
CA TYR A 149 -8.85 5.48 20.39
C TYR A 149 -9.33 5.40 21.84
#